data_AF-A0A644XG31-F1
#
_entry.id   AF-A0A644XG31-F1
#
_cell.length_a   1.000
_cell.length_b   1.000
_cell.length_c   1.000
_cell.angle_alpha   90.00
_cell.angle_beta   90.00
_cell.angle_gamma   90.00
#
_symmetry.space_group_name_H-M   'P 1'
#
loop_
_entity.id
_entity.type
_entity.pdbx_description
1 polymer ?
#
loop_
_entity_poly.entity_id
_entity_poly.type
_entity_poly.pdbx_seq_one_letter_code
_entity_poly.pdbx_strand_id
1 'polypeptide(L)'
;MTKENVEAFLNQFHQKLKVFSIIFRDDRGKNAQTLADLEITPKYRETVIKEIKAEDYSQGPIVDTLNSLGEMWEYKIKYPLKGEKQ
;
A
#
# COMPACT_ATOMS: atom_id res chain seq x y z
N MET A 1 -8.87 -11.44 -12.43
CA MET A 1 -7.54 -11.25 -11.80
C MET A 1 -7.06 -12.60 -11.28
N THR A 2 -5.84 -13.03 -11.60
CA THR A 2 -5.23 -14.26 -11.06
C THR A 2 -4.10 -13.93 -10.10
N LYS A 3 -3.62 -14.91 -9.31
CA LYS A 3 -2.50 -14.71 -8.39
C LYS A 3 -1.23 -14.29 -9.14
N GLU A 4 -0.96 -14.91 -10.29
CA GLU A 4 0.21 -14.65 -11.12
C GLU A 4 0.21 -13.20 -11.65
N ASN A 5 -0.96 -12.67 -12.01
CA ASN A 5 -1.07 -11.28 -12.46
C ASN A 5 -0.77 -10.29 -11.31
N VAL A 6 -1.25 -10.57 -10.10
CA VAL A 6 -0.96 -9.76 -8.90
C VAL A 6 0.53 -9.83 -8.56
N GLU A 7 1.13 -11.01 -8.60
CA GLU A 7 2.55 -11.22 -8.36
C GLU A 7 3.41 -10.51 -9.40
N ALA A 8 3.03 -10.54 -10.68
CA ALA A 8 3.71 -9.81 -11.74
C ALA A 8 3.69 -8.30 -11.49
N PHE A 9 2.54 -7.74 -11.09
CA PHE A 9 2.44 -6.33 -10.71
C PHE A 9 3.31 -6.02 -9.48
N LEU A 10 3.21 -6.80 -8.41
CA LEU A 10 3.98 -6.57 -7.18
C LEU A 10 5.49 -6.65 -7.44
N ASN A 11 5.93 -7.57 -8.29
CA ASN A 11 7.33 -7.65 -8.70
C ASN A 11 7.79 -6.35 -9.38
N GLN A 12 7.01 -5.81 -10.32
CA GLN A 12 7.32 -4.54 -10.96
C GLN A 12 7.26 -3.36 -9.99
N PHE A 13 6.25 -3.32 -9.12
CA PHE A 13 6.08 -2.31 -8.09
C PHE A 13 7.28 -2.27 -7.13
N HIS A 14 7.73 -3.43 -6.64
CA HIS A 14 8.90 -3.53 -5.77
C HIS A 14 10.20 -3.11 -6.45
N GLN A 15 10.37 -3.32 -7.77
CA GLN A 15 11.52 -2.74 -8.47
C GLN A 15 11.44 -1.21 -8.50
N LYS A 16 10.25 -0.63 -8.73
CA LYS A 16 10.05 0.82 -8.72
C LYS A 16 10.34 1.41 -7.34
N LEU A 17 9.88 0.77 -6.25
CA LEU A 17 10.13 1.23 -4.88
C LEU A 17 11.61 1.32 -4.49
N LYS A 18 12.51 0.60 -5.18
CA LYS A 18 13.95 0.72 -4.93
C LYS A 18 14.55 2.04 -5.43
N VAL A 19 13.87 2.68 -6.39
CA VAL A 19 14.36 3.88 -7.07
C VAL A 19 13.52 5.10 -6.69
N PHE A 20 12.21 4.92 -6.54
CA PHE A 20 11.25 5.99 -6.29
C PHE A 20 10.76 5.97 -4.83
N SER A 21 10.54 7.18 -4.29
CA SER A 21 9.88 7.36 -2.99
C SER A 21 8.37 7.21 -3.07
N ILE A 22 7.72 6.91 -1.93
CA ILE A 22 6.26 6.85 -1.80
C ILE A 22 5.72 8.24 -1.45
N ILE A 23 4.66 8.67 -2.13
CA ILE A 23 3.93 9.90 -1.80
C ILE A 23 2.71 9.52 -0.95
N PHE A 24 2.69 9.94 0.31
CA PHE A 24 1.53 9.79 1.19
C PHE A 24 0.55 10.94 1.00
N ARG A 25 -0.71 10.63 0.69
CA ARG A 25 -1.80 11.62 0.54
C ARG A 25 -2.42 12.01 1.89
N ASP A 26 -1.57 12.43 2.82
CA ASP A 26 -1.97 12.89 4.16
C ASP A 26 -2.73 14.23 4.08
N ASP A 27 -2.56 14.97 2.98
CA ASP A 27 -3.30 16.20 2.63
C ASP A 27 -4.82 16.02 2.65
N ARG A 28 -5.32 14.79 2.49
CA ARG A 28 -6.76 14.50 2.49
C ARG A 28 -7.40 14.50 3.87
N GLY A 29 -6.62 14.48 4.95
CA GLY A 29 -7.09 14.55 6.35
C GLY A 29 -7.95 13.38 6.86
N LYS A 30 -8.50 12.55 5.98
CA LYS A 30 -9.54 11.53 6.29
C LYS A 30 -9.15 10.58 7.43
N ASN A 31 -7.88 10.18 7.50
CA ASN A 31 -7.40 9.16 8.44
C ASN A 31 -6.37 9.71 9.44
N ALA A 32 -6.14 11.04 9.47
CA ALA A 32 -5.02 11.61 10.24
C ALA A 32 -5.11 11.29 11.73
N GLN A 33 -6.29 11.44 12.34
CA GLN A 33 -6.50 11.14 13.76
C GLN A 33 -6.31 9.65 14.05
N THR A 34 -6.92 8.75 13.26
CA THR A 34 -6.78 7.31 13.45
C THR A 34 -5.33 6.83 13.31
N LEU A 35 -4.57 7.40 12.39
CA LEU A 35 -3.14 7.08 12.24
C LEU A 35 -2.35 7.55 13.47
N ALA A 36 -2.67 8.72 14.02
CA ALA A 36 -2.03 9.22 15.24
C ALA A 36 -2.38 8.35 16.46
N ASP A 37 -3.66 8.01 16.65
CA ASP A 37 -4.14 7.19 17.77
C ASP A 37 -3.55 5.77 17.77
N LEU A 38 -3.26 5.24 16.58
CA LEU A 38 -2.62 3.93 16.39
C LEU A 38 -1.09 4.00 16.29
N GLU A 39 -0.51 5.20 16.44
CA GLU A 39 0.93 5.47 16.29
C GLU A 39 1.51 4.98 14.93
N ILE A 40 0.67 4.99 13.89
CA ILE A 40 1.04 4.58 12.53
C ILE A 40 1.81 5.73 11.86
N THR A 41 3.13 5.64 11.92
CA THR A 41 4.04 6.62 11.32
C THR A 41 4.16 6.45 9.79
N PRO A 42 4.59 7.50 9.04
CA PRO A 42 4.99 7.35 7.64
C PRO A 42 6.00 6.22 7.40
N LYS A 43 7.01 6.10 8.28
CA LYS A 43 8.04 5.06 8.19
C LYS A 43 7.44 3.66 8.33
N TYR A 44 6.52 3.46 9.28
CA TYR A 44 5.82 2.19 9.43
C TYR A 44 5.00 1.85 8.18
N ARG A 45 4.30 2.84 7.59
CA ARG A 45 3.56 2.65 6.33
C ARG A 45 4.46 2.23 5.18
N GLU A 46 5.68 2.78 5.08
CA GLU A 46 6.65 2.32 4.08
C GLU A 46 7.06 0.86 4.29
N THR A 47 7.32 0.43 5.54
CA THR A 47 7.64 -0.96 5.87
C THR A 47 6.49 -1.89 5.45
N VAL A 48 5.27 -1.54 5.84
CA VAL A 48 4.05 -2.26 5.44
C VAL A 48 3.96 -2.41 3.92
N ILE A 49 4.13 -1.31 3.17
CA ILE A 49 3.99 -1.31 1.70
C ILE A 49 5.06 -2.19 1.05
N LYS A 50 6.28 -2.26 1.60
CA LYS A 50 7.38 -3.12 1.11
C LYS A 50 7.14 -4.61 1.36
N GLU A 51 6.23 -4.96 2.27
CA GLU A 51 5.95 -6.35 2.64
C GLU A 51 4.66 -6.90 2.02
N ILE A 52 3.92 -6.11 1.24
CA ILE A 52 2.67 -6.52 0.59
C ILE A 52 2.90 -7.77 -0.27
N LYS A 53 2.00 -8.73 -0.12
CA LYS A 53 2.01 -9.99 -0.89
C LYS A 53 0.73 -10.14 -1.69
N ALA A 54 0.74 -11.12 -2.60
CA ALA A 54 -0.44 -11.41 -3.42
C ALA A 54 -1.65 -11.82 -2.57
N GLU A 55 -1.43 -12.39 -1.39
CA GLU A 55 -2.48 -12.75 -0.44
C GLU A 55 -3.19 -11.52 0.18
N ASP A 56 -2.56 -10.35 0.16
CA ASP A 56 -3.13 -9.10 0.66
C ASP A 56 -4.00 -8.38 -0.39
N TYR A 57 -4.03 -8.89 -1.62
CA TYR A 57 -4.76 -8.29 -2.72
C TYR A 57 -6.27 -8.24 -2.44
N SER A 58 -6.86 -7.07 -2.67
CA SER A 58 -8.30 -6.84 -2.53
C SER A 58 -8.95 -6.66 -3.89
N GLN A 59 -8.46 -5.71 -4.69
CA GLN A 59 -9.10 -5.29 -5.94
C GLN A 59 -8.09 -4.62 -6.89
N GLY A 60 -8.31 -4.75 -8.20
CA GLY A 60 -7.46 -4.18 -9.22
C GLY A 60 -7.32 -5.05 -10.49
N PRO A 61 -6.69 -4.53 -11.55
CA PRO A 61 -6.54 -3.09 -11.78
C PRO A 61 -7.91 -2.43 -11.91
N ILE A 62 -8.05 -1.25 -11.33
CA ILE A 62 -9.18 -0.36 -11.58
C ILE A 62 -8.67 0.95 -12.17
N VAL A 63 -9.55 1.67 -12.86
CA VAL A 63 -9.20 2.98 -13.43
C VAL A 63 -8.97 3.97 -12.30
N ASP A 64 -7.80 4.62 -12.26
CA ASP A 64 -7.58 5.77 -11.39
C ASP A 64 -8.42 6.96 -11.87
N THR A 65 -9.59 7.14 -11.27
CA THR A 65 -10.48 8.28 -11.58
C THR A 65 -10.09 9.56 -10.85
N LEU A 66 -9.16 9.50 -9.89
CA LEU A 66 -8.75 10.65 -9.09
C LEU A 66 -7.61 11.42 -9.75
N ASN A 67 -6.57 10.73 -10.22
CA ASN A 67 -5.43 11.37 -10.87
C ASN A 67 -5.30 11.01 -12.35
N SER A 68 -6.06 10.05 -12.86
CA SER A 68 -6.00 9.59 -14.26
C SER A 68 -4.60 9.15 -14.70
N LEU A 69 -3.80 8.62 -13.77
CA LEU A 69 -2.41 8.22 -14.01
C LEU A 69 -2.24 6.73 -14.38
N GLY A 70 -3.34 6.02 -14.57
CA GLY A 70 -3.35 4.63 -15.03
C GLY A 70 -4.13 3.70 -14.11
N GLU A 71 -3.59 2.51 -13.91
CA GLU A 71 -4.21 1.48 -13.09
C GLU A 71 -3.96 1.72 -11.59
N MET A 72 -5.01 1.56 -10.79
CA MET A 72 -4.94 1.54 -9.34
C MET A 72 -5.15 0.11 -8.83
N TRP A 73 -4.40 -0.24 -7.79
CA TRP A 73 -4.40 -1.55 -7.15
C TRP A 73 -4.61 -1.36 -5.65
N GLU A 74 -5.56 -2.10 -5.08
CA GLU A 74 -5.95 -2.03 -3.68
C GLU A 74 -5.54 -3.30 -2.91
N TYR A 75 -4.91 -3.10 -1.76
CA TYR A 75 -4.44 -4.16 -0.86
C TYR A 75 -4.98 -3.93 0.55
N LYS A 76 -5.31 -5.01 1.26
CA LYS A 76 -5.75 -5.00 2.65
C LYS A 76 -4.56 -5.34 3.55
N ILE A 77 -4.23 -4.42 4.46
CA ILE A 77 -3.16 -4.61 5.43
C ILE A 77 -3.76 -5.02 6.77
N LYS A 78 -3.10 -5.96 7.46
CA LYS A 78 -3.39 -6.29 8.86
C LYS A 78 -2.44 -5.54 9.78
N TYR A 79 -2.99 -4.84 10.77
CA TYR A 79 -2.25 -4.13 11.81
C TYR A 79 -2.49 -4.80 13.18
N PRO A 80 -1.47 -4.93 14.05
CA PRO A 80 -0.05 -4.67 13.76
C PRO A 80 0.53 -5.72 12.80
N LEU A 81 1.64 -5.40 12.13
CA LEU A 81 2.40 -6.40 11.37
C LEU A 81 2.81 -7.53 12.33
N LYS A 82 2.71 -8.79 11.88
CA LYS A 82 3.09 -9.95 12.69
C LYS A 82 4.54 -9.81 13.18
N GLY A 83 4.72 -9.53 14.47
CA GLY A 83 6.04 -9.45 15.11
C GLY A 83 6.31 -8.15 15.85
N GLU A 84 5.52 -7.09 15.63
CA GLU A 84 5.60 -5.88 16.44
C GLU A 84 4.69 -6.02 17.67
N LYS A 85 5.30 -6.09 18.86
CA LYS A 85 4.58 -5.90 20.13
C LYS A 85 4.28 -4.42 20.27
N GLN A 86 3.04 -4.09 20.64
CA GLN A 86 2.68 -2.78 21.20
C GLN A 86 3.52 -2.49 22.44
#